data_AF-A0A1C1CJG3-F1
#
_entry.id   AF-A0A1C1CJG3-F1
#
_cell.length_a   1.000
_cell.length_b   1.000
_cell.length_c   1.000
_cell.angle_alpha   90.00
_cell.angle_beta   90.00
_cell.angle_gamma   90.00
#
_symmetry.space_group_name_H-M   'P 1'
#
loop_
_entity.id
_entity.type
_entity.pdbx_description
1 polymer ?
#
loop_
_entity_poly.entity_id
_entity_poly.type
_entity_poly.pdbx_seq_one_letter_code
_entity_poly.pdbx_strand_id
1 'polypeptide(L)'
;MLYGASAWFCSQGGYGLKMREKYTIRRLAAIQHRANTAASGAFRTTAVGALCIELCSKPIAQRLTERVLQEGARIVTGPSYHTILQARVDHAHPARASPLEKLEKKLADRNLPPEQLETRTPYNLAPWEKPIHT
;
A
#
# COMPACT_ATOMS: atom_id res chain seq x y z
N MET A 1 4.77 -8.70 9.14
CA MET A 1 3.30 -8.87 9.04
C MET A 1 2.55 -7.64 8.53
N LEU A 2 2.90 -6.40 8.93
CA LEU A 2 2.15 -5.19 8.54
C LEU A 2 2.10 -4.87 7.02
N TYR A 3 3.07 -5.32 6.21
CA TYR A 3 3.09 -5.01 4.77
C TYR A 3 1.94 -5.67 4.00
N GLY A 4 1.57 -6.89 4.35
CA GLY A 4 0.50 -7.63 3.66
C GLY A 4 -0.84 -6.90 3.70
N ALA A 5 -1.18 -6.28 4.84
CA ALA A 5 -2.43 -5.53 5.01
C ALA A 5 -2.61 -4.40 3.98
N SER A 6 -1.51 -3.76 3.56
CA SER A 6 -1.57 -2.70 2.55
C SER A 6 -1.84 -3.24 1.15
N ALA A 7 -1.32 -4.42 0.78
CA ALA A 7 -1.63 -5.06 -0.50
C ALA A 7 -3.12 -5.42 -0.63
N TRP A 8 -3.79 -5.71 0.50
CA TRP A 8 -5.24 -5.95 0.55
C TRP A 8 -6.09 -4.69 0.32
N PHE A 9 -5.51 -3.48 0.37
CA PHE A 9 -6.19 -2.25 -0.05
C PHE A 9 -6.30 -2.20 -1.58
N CYS A 10 -7.16 -3.05 -2.14
CA CYS A 10 -7.51 -2.94 -3.55
C CYS A 10 -8.43 -1.75 -3.75
N SER A 11 -7.93 -0.71 -4.42
CA SER A 11 -8.72 0.45 -4.89
C SER A 11 -9.82 0.11 -5.92
N GLN A 12 -9.96 -1.18 -6.22
CA GLN A 12 -11.02 -1.76 -7.02
C GLN A 12 -11.56 -2.99 -6.29
N GLY A 13 -11.95 -2.79 -5.04
CA GLY A 13 -12.69 -3.77 -4.27
C GLY A 13 -13.85 -4.31 -5.11
N GLY A 14 -14.18 -5.59 -4.90
CA GLY A 14 -15.31 -6.25 -5.58
C GLY A 14 -16.62 -5.47 -5.49
N TYR A 15 -17.62 -5.95 -6.22
CA TYR A 15 -18.96 -5.37 -6.24
C TYR A 15 -19.44 -5.02 -4.81
N GLY A 16 -19.85 -3.77 -4.57
CA GLY A 16 -20.30 -3.28 -3.26
C GLY A 16 -19.24 -2.61 -2.36
N LEU A 17 -17.93 -2.75 -2.62
CA LEU A 17 -16.89 -2.21 -1.72
C LEU A 17 -16.47 -0.76 -2.00
N LYS A 18 -16.88 -0.17 -3.14
CA LYS A 18 -16.51 1.20 -3.55
C LYS A 18 -16.86 2.27 -2.51
N MET A 19 -17.99 2.13 -1.81
CA MET A 19 -18.41 3.08 -0.78
C MET A 19 -17.49 3.02 0.44
N ARG A 20 -17.15 1.79 0.88
CA ARG A 20 -16.21 1.56 2.00
C ARG A 20 -14.82 2.08 1.67
N GLU A 21 -14.36 1.88 0.44
CA GLU A 21 -13.08 2.42 -0.04
C GLU A 21 -13.05 3.95 0.04
N LYS A 22 -14.05 4.63 -0.55
CA LYS A 22 -14.17 6.09 -0.48
C LYS A 22 -14.20 6.60 0.97
N TYR A 23 -14.92 5.90 1.85
CA TYR A 23 -14.97 6.23 3.27
C TYR A 23 -13.60 6.09 3.94
N THR A 24 -12.89 4.99 3.70
CA THR A 24 -11.52 4.77 4.22
C THR A 24 -10.55 5.85 3.71
N ILE A 25 -10.56 6.16 2.42
CA ILE A 25 -9.71 7.21 1.84
C ILE A 25 -10.01 8.56 2.49
N ARG A 26 -11.28 8.92 2.67
CA ARG A 26 -11.67 10.17 3.35
C ARG A 26 -11.18 10.24 4.80
N ARG A 27 -11.28 9.14 5.55
CA ARG A 27 -10.76 9.09 6.93
C ARG A 27 -9.26 9.25 6.98
N LEU A 28 -8.54 8.56 6.11
CA LEU A 28 -7.08 8.69 6.02
C LEU A 28 -6.67 10.10 5.56
N ALA A 29 -7.42 10.71 4.63
CA ALA A 29 -7.20 12.10 4.22
C ALA A 29 -7.39 13.08 5.37
N ALA A 30 -8.42 12.89 6.20
CA ALA A 30 -8.65 13.73 7.37
C ALA A 30 -7.53 13.60 8.42
N ILE A 31 -7.03 12.37 8.64
CA ILE A 31 -5.88 12.12 9.52
C ILE A 31 -4.62 12.78 8.96
N GLN A 32 -4.33 12.61 7.68
CA GLN A 32 -3.18 13.24 7.02
C GLN A 32 -3.27 14.76 7.06
N HIS A 33 -4.45 15.33 6.84
CA HIS A 33 -4.68 16.77 6.94
C HIS A 33 -4.37 17.28 8.35
N ARG A 34 -4.91 16.62 9.38
CA ARG A 34 -4.62 16.96 10.77
C ARG A 34 -3.12 16.88 11.06
N ALA A 35 -2.45 15.82 10.61
CA ALA A 35 -1.01 15.66 10.77
C ALA A 35 -0.22 16.78 10.06
N ASN A 36 -0.60 17.13 8.83
CA ASN A 36 0.03 18.20 8.06
C ASN A 36 -0.15 19.57 8.71
N THR A 37 -1.35 19.87 9.21
CA THR A 37 -1.61 21.11 9.96
C THR A 37 -0.78 21.18 11.25
N ALA A 38 -0.65 20.06 11.96
CA ALA A 38 0.17 20.01 13.17
C ALA A 38 1.68 20.16 12.87
N ALA A 39 2.17 19.56 11.80
CA ALA A 39 3.58 19.61 11.40
C ALA A 39 3.99 20.98 10.86
N SER A 40 3.11 21.64 10.09
CA SER A 40 3.38 22.96 9.48
C SER A 40 3.05 24.14 10.40
N GLY A 41 2.27 23.94 11.45
CA GLY A 41 1.69 25.03 12.24
C GLY A 41 0.58 25.81 11.51
N ALA A 42 0.15 25.35 10.35
CA ALA A 42 -0.89 26.02 9.56
C ALA A 42 -2.28 25.91 10.18
N PHE A 43 -3.16 26.84 9.79
CA PHE A 43 -4.56 26.82 10.25
C PHE A 43 -5.28 25.56 9.77
N ARG A 44 -6.25 25.08 10.57
CA ARG A 44 -7.05 23.88 10.26
C ARG A 44 -7.82 23.99 8.93
N THR A 45 -8.14 25.22 8.51
CA THR A 45 -8.85 25.55 7.27
C THR A 45 -7.93 25.68 6.06
N THR A 46 -6.60 25.58 6.24
CA THR A 46 -5.64 25.65 5.13
C THR A 46 -5.94 24.56 4.11
N ALA A 47 -5.92 24.93 2.83
CA ALA A 47 -6.21 24.00 1.75
C ALA A 47 -5.23 22.81 1.76
N VAL A 48 -5.76 21.59 1.69
CA VAL A 48 -4.94 20.36 1.69
C VAL A 48 -3.91 20.37 0.57
N GLY A 49 -4.28 20.88 -0.62
CA GLY A 49 -3.37 21.00 -1.76
C GLY A 49 -2.15 21.88 -1.46
N ALA A 50 -2.37 23.04 -0.83
CA ALA A 50 -1.28 23.94 -0.42
C ALA A 50 -0.37 23.25 0.62
N LEU A 51 -0.95 22.61 1.64
CA LEU A 51 -0.17 21.86 2.65
C LEU A 51 0.64 20.72 2.04
N CYS A 52 0.09 20.02 1.05
CA CYS A 52 0.80 18.95 0.36
C CYS A 52 2.02 19.48 -0.39
N ILE A 53 1.91 20.64 -1.04
CA ILE A 53 3.01 21.30 -1.75
C ILE A 53 4.07 21.78 -0.76
N GLU A 54 3.69 22.53 0.26
CA GLU A 54 4.62 23.09 1.26
C GLU A 54 5.39 22.02 2.04
N LEU A 55 4.74 20.90 2.37
CA LEU A 55 5.37 19.78 3.08
C LEU A 55 6.01 18.74 2.16
N CYS A 56 6.10 19.00 0.85
CA CYS A 56 6.58 18.04 -0.15
C CYS A 56 5.92 16.65 -0.02
N SER A 57 4.64 16.60 0.37
CA SER A 57 3.92 15.37 0.69
C SER A 57 2.90 15.02 -0.39
N LYS A 58 2.82 13.73 -0.74
CA LYS A 58 1.84 13.25 -1.72
C LYS A 58 0.43 13.19 -1.10
N PRO A 59 -0.63 13.54 -1.85
CA PRO A 59 -2.01 13.26 -1.47
C PRO A 59 -2.21 11.79 -1.07
N ILE A 60 -3.04 11.55 -0.06
CA ILE A 60 -3.18 10.22 0.55
C ILE A 60 -3.58 9.13 -0.45
N ALA A 61 -4.44 9.45 -1.43
CA ALA A 61 -4.87 8.48 -2.45
C ALA A 61 -3.69 8.02 -3.34
N GLN A 62 -2.80 8.94 -3.69
CA GLN A 62 -1.58 8.62 -4.44
C GLN A 62 -0.61 7.82 -3.57
N ARG A 63 -0.42 8.23 -2.31
CA ARG A 63 0.43 7.52 -1.34
C ARG A 63 -0.05 6.08 -1.11
N LEU A 64 -1.36 5.87 -0.98
CA LEU A 64 -1.94 4.52 -0.86
C LEU A 64 -1.72 3.70 -2.12
N THR A 65 -1.94 4.29 -3.30
CA THR A 65 -1.71 3.60 -4.59
C THR A 65 -0.26 3.17 -4.73
N GLU A 66 0.68 4.07 -4.44
CA GLU A 66 2.12 3.79 -4.45
C GLU A 66 2.48 2.69 -3.44
N ARG A 67 1.95 2.77 -2.22
CA ARG A 67 2.16 1.75 -1.18
C ARG A 67 1.67 0.38 -1.63
N VAL A 68 0.44 0.30 -2.14
CA VAL A 68 -0.17 -0.95 -2.64
C VAL A 68 0.68 -1.56 -3.75
N LEU A 69 1.18 -0.75 -4.67
CA LEU A 69 2.01 -1.24 -5.77
C LEU A 69 3.38 -1.70 -5.30
N GLN A 70 4.07 -0.93 -4.45
CA GLN A 70 5.36 -1.31 -3.89
C GLN A 70 5.26 -2.64 -3.11
N GLU A 71 4.24 -2.77 -2.28
CA GLU A 71 4.07 -3.93 -1.41
C GLU A 71 3.53 -5.13 -2.20
N GLY A 72 2.73 -4.90 -3.25
CA GLY A 72 2.33 -5.92 -4.21
C GLY A 72 3.52 -6.47 -4.98
N ALA A 73 4.36 -5.60 -5.50
CA ALA A 73 5.55 -6.00 -6.25
C ALA A 73 6.50 -6.80 -5.33
N ARG A 74 6.67 -6.36 -4.09
CA ARG A 74 7.38 -7.10 -3.04
C ARG A 74 6.81 -8.50 -2.81
N ILE A 75 5.49 -8.64 -2.67
CA ILE A 75 4.86 -9.95 -2.47
C ILE A 75 5.13 -10.86 -3.66
N VAL A 76 5.06 -10.34 -4.89
CA VAL A 76 5.30 -11.10 -6.12
C VAL A 76 6.76 -11.54 -6.25
N THR A 77 7.71 -10.71 -5.82
CA THR A 77 9.15 -11.04 -5.88
C THR A 77 9.67 -11.80 -4.66
N GLY A 78 8.89 -11.85 -3.58
CA GLY A 78 9.32 -12.46 -2.31
C GLY A 78 9.35 -13.99 -2.36
N PRO A 79 10.13 -14.65 -1.48
CA PRO A 79 10.27 -16.11 -1.46
C PRO A 79 8.95 -16.85 -1.17
N SER A 80 8.02 -16.20 -0.48
CA SER A 80 6.71 -16.77 -0.16
C SER A 80 5.74 -16.79 -1.35
N TYR A 81 6.05 -16.10 -2.45
CA TYR A 81 5.14 -15.99 -3.60
C TYR A 81 4.83 -17.36 -4.22
N HIS A 82 5.84 -18.22 -4.33
CA HIS A 82 5.65 -19.57 -4.86
C HIS A 82 4.64 -20.38 -4.03
N THR A 83 4.71 -20.29 -2.70
CA THR A 83 3.74 -20.92 -1.81
C THR A 83 2.34 -20.34 -1.99
N ILE A 84 2.23 -19.03 -2.23
CA ILE A 84 0.94 -18.38 -2.52
C ILE A 84 0.36 -18.88 -3.85
N LEU A 85 1.19 -19.09 -4.87
CA LEU A 85 0.77 -19.66 -6.15
C LEU A 85 0.30 -21.12 -6.00
N GLN A 86 1.02 -21.94 -5.22
CA GLN A 86 0.62 -23.32 -4.96
C GLN A 86 -0.72 -23.42 -4.20
N ALA A 87 -0.98 -22.48 -3.29
CA ALA A 87 -2.25 -22.42 -2.56
C ALA A 87 -3.37 -21.70 -3.32
N ARG A 88 -3.10 -21.16 -4.52
CA ARG A 88 -4.07 -20.39 -5.30
C ARG A 88 -5.15 -21.30 -5.86
N VAL A 89 -6.39 -20.83 -5.78
CA VAL A 89 -7.52 -21.44 -6.48
C VAL A 89 -7.74 -20.64 -7.76
N ASP A 90 -7.72 -21.33 -8.91
CA ASP A 90 -7.97 -20.67 -10.19
C ASP A 90 -9.43 -20.16 -10.23
N HIS A 91 -9.56 -18.84 -10.21
CA HIS A 91 -10.86 -18.17 -10.33
C HIS A 91 -11.13 -17.84 -11.80
N ALA A 92 -11.99 -18.62 -12.45
CA ALA A 92 -12.36 -18.40 -13.85
C ALA A 92 -12.98 -17.01 -14.14
N HIS A 93 -13.60 -16.38 -13.14
CA HIS A 93 -14.28 -15.10 -13.31
C HIS A 93 -13.49 -13.92 -12.69
N PRO A 94 -13.20 -12.84 -13.44
CA PRO A 94 -12.38 -11.73 -12.96
C PRO A 94 -12.99 -10.97 -11.76
N ALA A 95 -14.31 -11.00 -11.59
CA ALA A 95 -14.94 -10.43 -10.39
C ALA A 95 -14.66 -11.23 -9.11
N ARG A 96 -14.36 -12.54 -9.23
CA ARG A 96 -13.94 -13.42 -8.14
C ARG A 96 -12.43 -13.42 -7.94
N ALA A 97 -11.69 -12.70 -8.79
CA ALA A 97 -10.25 -12.61 -8.66
C ALA A 97 -9.88 -12.07 -7.28
N SER A 98 -8.88 -12.71 -6.66
CA SER A 98 -8.37 -12.28 -5.37
C SER A 98 -7.82 -10.85 -5.46
N PRO A 99 -7.80 -10.09 -4.35
CA PRO A 99 -7.14 -8.79 -4.30
C PRO A 99 -5.69 -8.84 -4.83
N LEU A 100 -4.98 -9.93 -4.58
CA LEU A 100 -3.63 -10.14 -5.09
C LEU A 100 -3.61 -10.34 -6.62
N GLU A 101 -4.50 -11.15 -7.19
CA GLU A 101 -4.60 -11.29 -8.67
C GLU A 101 -4.92 -9.96 -9.36
N LYS A 102 -5.81 -9.15 -8.77
CA LYS A 102 -6.11 -7.81 -9.30
C LYS A 102 -4.90 -6.89 -9.25
N LEU A 103 -4.08 -7.05 -8.21
CA LEU A 103 -2.84 -6.30 -8.04
C LEU A 103 -1.77 -6.77 -9.04
N GLU A 104 -1.61 -8.07 -9.24
CA GLU A 104 -0.73 -8.67 -10.24
C GLU A 104 -1.05 -8.17 -11.64
N LYS A 105 -2.34 -8.14 -12.02
CA LYS A 105 -2.75 -7.58 -13.30
C LYS A 105 -2.30 -6.12 -13.45
N LYS A 106 -2.51 -5.29 -12.42
CA LYS A 106 -2.06 -3.88 -12.41
C LYS A 106 -0.53 -3.73 -12.45
N LEU A 107 0.21 -4.68 -11.87
CA LEU A 107 1.67 -4.68 -11.89
C LEU A 107 2.20 -5.12 -13.26
N ALA A 108 1.57 -6.13 -13.88
CA ALA A 108 1.86 -6.56 -15.24
C ALA A 108 1.64 -5.43 -16.25
N ASP A 109 0.53 -4.68 -16.13
CA ASP A 109 0.25 -3.51 -16.97
C ASP A 109 1.32 -2.40 -16.85
N ARG A 110 2.15 -2.40 -15.79
CA ARG A 110 3.13 -1.35 -15.50
C ARG A 110 4.57 -1.69 -15.89
N ASN A 111 4.86 -2.89 -16.41
CA ASN A 111 6.21 -3.32 -16.83
C ASN A 111 7.30 -2.94 -15.80
N LEU A 112 7.11 -3.31 -14.52
CA LEU A 112 8.09 -3.00 -13.47
C LEU A 112 9.41 -3.77 -13.72
N PRO A 113 10.58 -3.12 -13.63
CA PRO A 113 11.86 -3.78 -13.85
C PRO A 113 12.14 -4.83 -12.75
N PRO A 114 12.57 -6.05 -13.12
CA PRO A 114 12.69 -7.18 -12.18
C PRO A 114 13.81 -7.04 -11.15
N GLU A 115 14.86 -6.26 -11.44
CA GLU A 115 16.14 -6.34 -10.72
C GLU A 115 16.18 -5.60 -9.36
N GLN A 116 15.18 -4.80 -9.00
CA GLN A 116 15.33 -3.82 -7.90
C GLN A 116 14.31 -3.94 -6.75
N LEU A 117 13.49 -4.99 -6.73
CA LEU A 117 12.16 -4.87 -6.14
C LEU A 117 12.06 -5.09 -4.62
N GLU A 118 12.95 -5.88 -4.00
CA GLU A 118 12.90 -6.10 -2.55
C GLU A 118 14.26 -5.86 -1.86
N THR A 119 14.64 -4.58 -1.72
CA THR A 119 15.82 -4.17 -0.94
C THR A 119 15.52 -3.90 0.54
N ARG A 120 14.24 -3.95 0.96
CA ARG A 120 13.83 -3.62 2.33
C ARG A 120 13.99 -4.81 3.27
N THR A 121 14.96 -4.74 4.18
CA THR A 121 15.04 -5.67 5.30
C THR A 121 13.75 -5.61 6.14
N PRO A 122 13.08 -6.73 6.40
CA PRO A 122 11.82 -6.75 7.16
C PRO A 122 11.99 -6.32 8.61
N TYR A 123 13.22 -6.42 9.12
CA TYR A 123 13.62 -6.06 10.47
C TYR A 123 15.02 -5.45 10.42
N ASN A 124 15.27 -4.44 11.26
CA ASN A 124 16.63 -3.94 11.50
C ASN A 124 17.46 -4.98 12.29
N LEU A 125 16.77 -5.78 13.11
CA LEU A 125 17.29 -6.86 13.94
C LEU A 125 16.20 -7.93 14.04
N ALA A 126 16.52 -9.20 13.80
CA ALA A 126 15.50 -10.24 13.81
C ALA A 126 14.89 -10.40 15.22
N PRO A 127 13.59 -10.75 15.36
CA PRO A 127 12.95 -10.87 16.67
C PRO A 127 13.61 -11.88 17.63
N TRP A 128 14.37 -12.84 17.09
CA TRP A 128 15.11 -13.86 17.83
C TRP A 128 16.59 -13.48 18.09
N GLU A 129 17.06 -12.37 17.53
CA GLU A 129 18.42 -11.88 17.76
C GLU A 129 18.51 -11.07 19.06
N LYS A 130 19.68 -11.12 19.71
CA LYS A 130 19.92 -10.35 20.94
C LYS A 130 19.96 -8.86 20.61
N PRO A 131 19.40 -7.98 21.46
CA PRO A 131 19.45 -6.53 21.25
C PRO A 131 20.88 -6.03 21.06
N ILE A 132 21.05 -5.08 20.14
CA ILE A 132 22.33 -4.36 19.99
C ILE A 132 22.45 -3.43 21.20
N HIS A 133 23.30 -3.77 22.15
CA HIS A 133 23.76 -2.82 23.16
C HIS A 133 24.72 -1.87 22.46
N THR A 134 24.27 -0.65 22.20
CA THR A 134 25.15 0.44 21.75
C THR A 134 25.59 1.23 22.97
#